data_AF-A0AAW7E4T3-F1
#
_entry.id   AF-A0AAW7E4T3-F1
#
_cell.length_a   1.000
_cell.length_b   1.000
_cell.length_c   1.000
_cell.angle_alpha   90.00
_cell.angle_beta   90.00
_cell.angle_gamma   90.00
#
_symmetry.space_group_name_H-M   'P 1'
#
loop_
_entity.id
_entity.type
_entity.pdbx_description
1 polymer ?
#
loop_
_entity_poly.entity_id
_entity_poly.type
_entity_poly.pdbx_seq_one_letter_code
_entity_poly.pdbx_strand_id
1 'polypeptide(L)' 'MKKLKHLYLRPQDPPFIWLASFVFIAKKEQWTKGEIQKIVQSVKHLDAASCYQTLTSFIENHK' A
#
# COMPACT_ATOMS: atom_id res chain seq x y z
N MET A 1 -3.60 -11.36 -7.14
CA MET A 1 -4.02 -10.05 -6.58
C MET A 1 -3.58 -8.98 -7.56
N LYS A 2 -4.41 -7.95 -7.77
CA LYS A 2 -4.02 -6.79 -8.58
C LYS A 2 -2.82 -6.10 -7.92
N LYS A 3 -1.98 -5.45 -8.72
CA LYS A 3 -0.92 -4.56 -8.23
C LYS A 3 -1.30 -3.13 -8.59
N LEU A 4 -0.99 -2.19 -7.69
CA LEU A 4 -1.19 -0.77 -7.93
C LEU A 4 -0.13 -0.26 -8.89
N LYS A 5 -0.58 0.47 -9.91
CA LYS A 5 0.29 1.19 -10.83
C LYS A 5 0.42 2.62 -10.33
N HIS A 6 1.49 3.30 -10.73
CA HIS A 6 1.67 4.73 -10.46
C HIS A 6 1.65 5.13 -8.97
N LEU A 7 1.98 4.22 -8.06
CA LEU A 7 2.23 4.52 -6.66
C LEU A 7 3.73 4.41 -6.37
N TYR A 8 4.31 5.45 -5.78
CA TYR A 8 5.67 5.42 -5.27
C TYR A 8 5.64 5.79 -3.79
N LEU A 9 6.16 4.91 -2.94
CA LEU A 9 6.28 5.15 -1.51
C LEU A 9 7.69 5.64 -1.20
N ARG A 10 7.82 6.75 -0.49
CA ARG A 10 9.13 7.23 -0.04
C ARG A 10 9.53 6.50 1.24
N PRO A 11 10.70 5.85 1.32
CA PRO A 11 11.13 5.07 2.50
C PRO A 11 11.19 5.86 3.82
N GLN A 12 11.30 7.18 3.74
CA GLN A 12 11.41 8.10 4.88
C GLN A 12 10.06 8.62 5.38
N ASP A 13 8.97 8.40 4.64
CA ASP A 13 7.63 8.77 5.10
C ASP A 13 7.17 7.82 6.23
N PRO A 14 6.33 8.27 7.18
CA PRO A 14 5.83 7.41 8.23
C PRO A 14 4.74 6.44 7.71
N PRO A 15 4.49 5.30 8.39
CA PRO A 15 3.55 4.27 7.94
C PRO A 15 2.14 4.75 7.59
N PHE A 16 1.63 5.74 8.32
CA PHE A 16 0.30 6.29 8.04
C PHE A 16 0.23 7.03 6.69
N ILE A 17 1.32 7.65 6.24
CA ILE A 17 1.40 8.31 4.93
C ILE A 17 1.43 7.28 3.80
N TRP A 18 2.16 6.18 3.97
CA TRP A 18 2.15 5.08 3.00
C TRP A 18 0.77 4.46 2.86
N LEU A 19 0.10 4.20 3.99
CA LEU A 19 -1.26 3.69 4.02
C LEU A 19 -2.24 4.65 3.35
N ALA A 20 -2.18 5.94 3.65
CA ALA A 20 -3.04 6.94 3.02
C ALA A 20 -2.85 6.97 1.49
N SER A 21 -1.60 6.96 1.04
CA SER A 21 -1.24 6.95 -0.38
C SER A 21 -1.72 5.67 -1.07
N PHE A 22 -1.51 4.51 -0.44
CA PHE A 22 -1.98 3.22 -0.92
C PHE A 22 -3.49 3.18 -1.07
N VAL A 23 -4.24 3.57 -0.04
CA VAL A 23 -5.71 3.58 -0.06
C VAL A 23 -6.24 4.54 -1.13
N PHE A 24 -5.61 5.71 -1.28
CA PHE A 24 -6.00 6.69 -2.30
C PHE A 24 -5.86 6.13 -3.72
N ILE A 25 -4.69 5.57 -4.05
CA ILE A 25 -4.45 4.99 -5.38
C ILE A 25 -5.30 3.73 -5.61
N ALA A 26 -5.45 2.86 -4.62
CA ALA A 26 -6.30 1.68 -4.72
C ALA A 26 -7.77 2.03 -5.02
N LYS A 27 -8.30 3.09 -4.40
CA LYS A 27 -9.64 3.61 -4.74
C LYS A 27 -9.71 4.13 -6.18
N LYS A 28 -8.68 4.86 -6.63
CA LYS A 28 -8.61 5.37 -8.01
C LYS A 28 -8.59 4.24 -9.04
N GLU A 29 -7.94 3.12 -8.71
CA GLU A 29 -7.91 1.90 -9.54
C GLU A 29 -9.11 0.96 -9.33
N GLN A 30 -10.17 1.42 -8.67
CA GLN A 30 -11.40 0.66 -8.45
C GLN A 30 -11.18 -0.67 -7.72
N TRP A 31 -10.21 -0.74 -6.80
CA TRP A 31 -10.11 -1.85 -5.88
C TRP A 31 -11.33 -1.89 -4.97
N THR A 32 -11.80 -3.09 -4.64
CA THR A 32 -12.93 -3.26 -3.76
C THR A 32 -12.57 -2.86 -2.33
N LYS A 33 -13.57 -2.41 -1.57
CA LYS A 33 -13.40 -2.10 -0.14
C LYS A 33 -12.82 -3.28 0.64
N GLY A 34 -13.20 -4.52 0.28
CA GLY A 34 -12.69 -5.74 0.91
C GLY A 34 -11.20 -5.98 0.63
N GLU A 35 -10.74 -5.77 -0.61
CA GLU A 35 -9.31 -5.88 -0.95
C GLU A 35 -8.46 -4.87 -0.17
N ILE A 36 -8.91 -3.61 -0.12
CA ILE A 36 -8.22 -2.56 0.62
C ILE A 36 -8.19 -2.88 2.12
N GLN A 37 -9.33 -3.28 2.71
CA GLN A 37 -9.39 -3.64 4.13
C GLN A 37 -8.46 -4.80 4.47
N LYS A 38 -8.38 -5.83 3.61
CA LYS A 38 -7.50 -6.98 3.84
C LYS A 38 -6.03 -6.55 3.98
N ILE A 39 -5.57 -5.63 3.13
CA ILE A 39 -4.18 -5.13 3.17
C ILE A 39 -3.97 -4.23 4.38
N VAL A 40 -4.90 -3.31 4.66
CA VAL A 40 -4.78 -2.43 5.84
C VAL A 40 -4.72 -3.26 7.13
N GLN A 41 -5.54 -4.31 7.25
CA GLN A 41 -5.51 -5.20 8.42
C GLN A 41 -4.24 -6.03 8.52
N SER A 42 -3.61 -6.40 7.40
CA SER A 42 -2.35 -7.15 7.42
C SER A 42 -1.15 -6.31 7.82
N VAL A 43 -1.17 -4.99 7.57
CA VAL A 43 -0.01 -4.12 7.85
C VAL A 43 -0.15 -3.29 9.13
N LYS A 44 -1.35 -3.14 9.70
CA LYS A 44 -1.57 -2.25 10.86
C LYS A 44 -0.76 -2.58 12.11
N HIS A 45 -0.35 -3.85 12.25
CA HIS A 45 0.39 -4.37 13.40
C HIS A 45 1.89 -4.54 13.12
N LEU A 46 2.31 -4.24 11.89
CA LEU A 46 3.69 -4.39 11.48
C LEU A 46 4.52 -3.18 11.91
N ASP A 47 5.81 -3.41 12.16
CA ASP A 47 6.78 -2.33 12.27
C ASP A 47 6.90 -1.58 10.92
N ALA A 48 7.54 -0.42 10.94
CA ALA A 48 7.65 0.44 9.77
C ALA A 48 8.34 -0.27 8.58
N ALA A 49 9.41 -1.04 8.81
CA ALA A 49 10.13 -1.71 7.74
C ALA A 49 9.27 -2.81 7.11
N SER A 50 8.64 -3.64 7.94
CA SER A 50 7.71 -4.69 7.49
C SER A 50 6.50 -4.12 6.76
N CYS A 51 5.95 -2.99 7.23
CA CYS A 51 4.85 -2.28 6.58
C CYS A 51 5.25 -1.78 5.18
N TYR A 52 6.41 -1.12 5.07
CA TYR A 52 6.93 -0.62 3.80
C TYR A 52 7.14 -1.75 2.78
N GLN A 53 7.79 -2.83 3.19
CA GLN A 53 8.03 -3.99 2.33
C GLN A 53 6.71 -4.62 1.86
N THR A 54 5.75 -4.78 2.77
CA THR A 54 4.45 -5.36 2.45
C THR A 54 3.68 -4.50 1.46
N LEU A 55 3.57 -3.19 1.70
CA LEU A 55 2.88 -2.28 0.78
C LEU A 55 3.56 -2.22 -0.60
N THR A 56 4.90 -2.20 -0.62
CA THR A 56 5.67 -2.19 -1.88
C THR A 56 5.48 -3.47 -2.70
N SER A 57 5.24 -4.62 -2.06
CA SER A 57 4.95 -5.87 -2.78
C SER A 57 3.67 -5.82 -3.63
N PHE A 58 2.73 -4.93 -3.26
CA PHE A 58 1.49 -4.69 -3.98
C PHE A 58 1.60 -3.58 -5.04
N ILE A 59 2.77 -2.99 -5.24
CA ILE A 59 3.02 -1.93 -6.21
C ILE A 59 3.75 -2.52 -7.43
N GLU A 60 3.36 -2.14 -8.63
CA GLU A 60 4.14 -2.43 -9.84
C GLU A 60 5.39 -1.55 -9.84
N ASN A 61 6.57 -2.14 -9.58
CA ASN A 61 7.83 -1.47 -9.83
C ASN A 61 7.99 -1.26 -11.34
N HIS A 62 7.85 -0.02 -11.80
CA HIS A 62 8.41 0.38 -13.09
C HIS A 62 9.93 0.36 -12.95
N LYS A 63 10.57 -0.66 -13.56
CA LYS A 63 11.99 -0.59 -13.92
C LYS A 63 12.18 0.39 -15.06
#